data_AF-A0A232FEA2-F1
#
_entry.id   AF-A0A232FEA2-F1
#
_cell.length_a   1.000
_cell.length_b   1.000
_cell.length_c   1.000
_cell.angle_alpha   90.00
_cell.angle_beta   90.00
_cell.angle_gamma   90.00
#
_symmetry.space_group_name_H-M   'P 1'
#
loop_
_entity.id
_entity.type
_entity.pdbx_description
1 polymer ?
#
loop_
_entity_poly.entity_id
_entity_poly.type
_entity_poly.pdbx_seq_one_letter_code
_entity_poly.pdbx_strand_id
1 'polypeptide(L)'
;MDEILFRLSNQFEALQIQTSVAAQQGQQLLSTWLTQGQRFIQDLSNDLHGDDIKEFVQQILTWIQRQIQIINYHVSTISFDPRYIYQQLANLHALEVSKRDFICFVTGLLAGSLVGYFIALNWYTPRHSHHMKAIVCHHYLGTEGVSMTEDAEMPAIQKSNELLIQVKAASIHEVDIKICSGYAKAYRRLLNSGRYKDLPVTLGRDCAGVVVDIGQSVIDFDIGDKVFLAVPSWSAGTMAEYIVVPETRVAKMPKILPFEASASLPYSGCIAWDALINGSVIKEGNAKGKRVLVYGGSTPVGCILIQLIKLWGGHIVTICRPQAAPVIKALGANEIILLNETDIAKELELRDKYDAIFYTGGQLIDERILKKHLAPHGSYVSTAPEHLISDSLGYISGSLFSGCIRVKLLLQYVFGASTCHWKEGSKINTVYLQSLQELADADQLQPILDRVYAPHCIDQALAHVMDSNAIGSTVIKFQ
;
A
#
# COMPACT_ATOMS: atom_id res chain seq x y z
N MET A 1 -43.80 -47.03 3.66
CA MET A 1 -43.36 -46.24 4.84
C MET A 1 -42.15 -46.89 5.51
N ASP A 2 -42.08 -48.23 5.55
CA ASP A 2 -40.99 -48.98 6.19
C ASP A 2 -39.62 -48.86 5.51
N GLU A 3 -39.55 -48.73 4.18
CA GLU A 3 -38.25 -48.63 3.48
C GLU A 3 -37.53 -47.30 3.73
N ILE A 4 -38.29 -46.21 3.90
CA ILE A 4 -37.75 -44.87 4.21
C ILE A 4 -37.24 -44.84 5.65
N LEU A 5 -37.99 -45.42 6.59
CA LEU A 5 -37.58 -45.56 7.99
C LEU A 5 -36.34 -46.45 8.13
N PHE A 6 -36.27 -47.55 7.38
CA PHE A 6 -35.10 -48.43 7.35
C PHE A 6 -33.85 -47.74 6.78
N ARG A 7 -33.98 -46.99 5.67
CA ARG A 7 -32.86 -46.22 5.10
C ARG A 7 -32.39 -45.10 6.02
N LEU A 8 -33.31 -44.40 6.69
CA LEU A 8 -32.97 -43.38 7.68
C LEU A 8 -32.23 -44.00 8.86
N SER A 9 -32.70 -45.13 9.40
CA SER A 9 -32.04 -45.84 10.50
C SER A 9 -30.59 -46.23 10.15
N ASN A 10 -30.37 -46.79 8.96
CA ASN A 10 -29.03 -47.16 8.51
C ASN A 10 -28.12 -45.94 8.28
N GLN A 11 -28.66 -44.82 7.79
CA GLN A 11 -27.89 -43.58 7.67
C GLN A 11 -27.53 -42.99 9.04
N PHE A 12 -28.44 -43.08 10.01
CA PHE A 12 -28.16 -42.65 11.39
C PHE A 12 -27.09 -43.52 12.07
N GLU A 13 -27.13 -44.83 11.90
CA GLU A 13 -26.09 -45.73 12.42
C GLU A 13 -24.73 -45.47 11.76
N ALA A 14 -24.70 -45.26 10.44
CA ALA A 14 -23.47 -44.90 9.74
C ALA A 14 -22.88 -43.57 10.23
N LEU A 15 -23.74 -42.58 10.50
CA LEU A 15 -23.33 -41.28 11.02
C LEU A 15 -22.84 -41.38 12.48
N GLN A 16 -23.44 -42.26 13.28
CA GLN A 16 -22.99 -42.56 14.65
C GLN A 16 -21.62 -43.24 14.69
N ILE A 17 -21.35 -44.14 13.74
CA ILE A 17 -20.03 -44.78 13.60
C ILE A 17 -18.98 -43.79 13.10
N GLN A 18 -19.32 -42.94 12.13
CA GLN A 18 -18.37 -41.93 11.63
C GLN A 18 -18.03 -40.89 12.70
N THR A 19 -19.01 -40.47 13.50
CA THR A 19 -18.78 -39.51 14.60
C THR A 19 -17.97 -40.11 15.74
N SER A 20 -18.14 -41.39 16.07
CA SER A 20 -17.32 -42.06 17.09
C SER A 20 -15.87 -42.25 16.63
N VAL A 21 -15.65 -42.61 15.36
CA VAL A 21 -14.31 -42.70 14.77
C VAL A 21 -13.64 -41.33 14.73
N ALA A 22 -14.36 -40.28 14.32
CA ALA A 22 -13.84 -38.91 14.31
C ALA A 22 -13.51 -38.41 15.73
N ALA A 23 -14.31 -38.76 16.73
CA ALA A 23 -14.04 -38.42 18.13
C ALA A 23 -12.78 -39.13 18.66
N GLN A 24 -12.60 -40.42 18.34
CA GLN A 24 -11.39 -41.17 18.70
C GLN A 24 -10.13 -40.62 18.01
N GLN A 25 -10.21 -40.29 16.72
CA GLN A 25 -9.11 -39.66 15.99
C GLN A 25 -8.77 -38.28 16.55
N GLY A 26 -9.78 -37.49 16.88
CA GLY A 26 -9.61 -36.19 17.54
C GLY A 26 -8.89 -36.32 18.88
N GLN A 27 -9.28 -37.30 19.70
CA GLN A 27 -8.65 -37.57 21.01
C GLN A 27 -7.19 -38.02 20.86
N GLN A 28 -6.87 -38.83 19.85
CA GLN A 28 -5.48 -39.25 19.54
C GLN A 28 -4.61 -38.09 19.05
N LEU A 29 -5.16 -37.20 18.21
CA LEU A 29 -4.44 -36.00 17.77
C LEU A 29 -4.18 -35.07 18.95
N LEU A 30 -5.18 -34.83 19.79
CA LEU A 30 -5.07 -33.94 20.95
C LEU A 30 -4.03 -34.44 21.96
N SER A 31 -3.99 -35.75 22.24
CA SER A 31 -2.98 -36.34 23.11
C SER A 31 -1.57 -36.27 22.52
N THR A 32 -1.44 -36.43 21.20
CA THR A 32 -0.16 -36.28 20.48
C THR A 32 0.36 -34.84 20.57
N TRP A 33 -0.50 -33.86 20.33
CA TRP A 33 -0.18 -32.43 20.44
C TRP A 33 0.20 -32.03 21.87
N LEU A 34 -0.54 -32.49 22.88
CA LEU A 34 -0.23 -32.23 24.29
C LEU A 34 1.14 -32.81 24.67
N THR A 35 1.46 -34.01 24.19
CA THR A 35 2.75 -34.67 24.43
C THR A 35 3.91 -33.92 23.75
N GLN A 36 3.72 -33.43 22.52
CA GLN A 36 4.70 -32.61 21.82
C GLN A 36 4.93 -31.26 22.50
N GLY A 37 3.85 -30.59 22.93
CA GLY A 37 3.94 -29.34 23.68
C GLY A 37 4.67 -29.50 25.01
N GLN A 38 4.46 -30.61 25.72
CA GLN A 38 5.18 -30.92 26.95
C GLN A 38 6.69 -31.05 26.72
N ARG A 39 7.11 -31.70 25.61
CA ARG A 39 8.53 -31.83 25.24
C ARG A 39 9.15 -30.47 24.89
N PHE A 40 8.46 -29.67 24.07
CA PHE A 40 8.93 -28.33 23.70
C PHE A 40 9.16 -27.44 24.91
N ILE A 41 8.23 -27.45 25.88
CA ILE A 41 8.36 -26.68 27.13
C ILE A 41 9.55 -27.16 27.96
N GLN A 42 9.83 -28.46 27.95
CA GLN A 42 10.94 -29.06 28.69
C GLN A 42 12.29 -28.71 28.06
N ASP A 43 12.37 -28.69 26.73
CA ASP A 43 13.55 -28.23 25.97
C ASP A 43 13.80 -26.73 26.22
N LEU A 44 12.74 -25.91 26.16
CA LEU A 44 12.82 -24.47 26.41
C LEU A 44 13.24 -24.13 27.85
N SER A 45 12.89 -25.00 28.82
CA SER A 45 13.36 -24.88 30.20
C SER A 45 14.85 -25.20 30.35
N ASN A 46 15.43 -26.03 29.48
CA ASN A 46 16.84 -26.43 29.55
C ASN A 46 17.77 -25.40 28.89
N ASP A 47 17.28 -24.65 27.90
CA ASP A 47 18.07 -23.67 27.12
C ASP A 47 18.21 -22.27 27.77
N LEU A 48 17.56 -22.01 28.90
CA LEU A 48 17.60 -20.70 29.57
C LEU A 48 18.88 -20.54 30.41
N HIS A 49 19.67 -19.48 30.14
CA HIS A 49 20.88 -19.11 30.89
C HIS A 49 20.75 -17.69 31.50
N GLY A 50 20.84 -17.60 32.84
CA GLY A 50 20.78 -16.37 33.63
C GLY A 50 19.93 -16.52 34.91
N ASP A 51 20.54 -16.36 36.09
CA ASP A 51 19.97 -16.85 37.35
C ASP A 51 18.67 -16.15 37.83
N ASP A 52 18.50 -14.84 37.59
CA ASP A 52 17.31 -14.10 38.08
C ASP A 52 16.04 -14.25 37.21
N ILE A 53 16.19 -14.43 35.89
CA ILE A 53 15.07 -14.65 34.96
C ILE A 53 14.63 -16.12 35.00
N LYS A 54 15.55 -17.03 35.36
CA LYS A 54 15.34 -18.47 35.37
C LYS A 54 14.27 -18.90 36.37
N GLU A 55 14.24 -18.31 37.56
CA GLU A 55 13.33 -18.73 38.63
C GLU A 55 11.87 -18.37 38.32
N PHE A 56 11.63 -17.14 37.84
CA PHE A 56 10.28 -16.69 37.42
C PHE A 56 9.79 -17.48 36.19
N VAL A 57 10.65 -17.68 35.19
CA VAL A 57 10.29 -18.44 33.99
C VAL A 57 10.09 -19.93 34.32
N GLN A 58 10.87 -20.53 35.21
CA GLN A 58 10.65 -21.89 35.69
C GLN A 58 9.33 -22.05 36.45
N GLN A 59 8.93 -21.07 37.28
CA GLN A 59 7.62 -21.12 37.95
C GLN A 59 6.47 -21.10 36.93
N ILE A 60 6.59 -20.31 35.86
CA ILE A 60 5.59 -20.29 34.79
C ILE A 60 5.61 -21.62 34.01
N LEU A 61 6.77 -22.13 33.61
CA LEU A 61 6.88 -23.37 32.83
C LEU A 61 6.38 -24.59 33.62
N THR A 62 6.68 -24.68 34.91
CA THR A 62 6.17 -25.75 35.79
C THR A 62 4.67 -25.65 36.01
N TRP A 63 4.12 -24.43 36.13
CA TRP A 63 2.68 -24.22 36.17
C TRP A 63 2.00 -24.68 34.87
N ILE A 64 2.57 -24.33 33.70
CA ILE A 64 2.06 -24.77 32.39
C ILE A 64 2.13 -26.31 32.26
N GLN A 65 3.23 -26.94 32.64
CA GLN A 65 3.36 -28.40 32.64
C GLN A 65 2.27 -29.07 33.50
N ARG A 66 2.00 -28.52 34.68
CA ARG A 66 0.95 -29.03 35.57
C ARG A 66 -0.44 -28.92 34.94
N GLN A 67 -0.74 -27.82 34.23
CA GLN A 67 -2.00 -27.66 33.52
C GLN A 67 -2.13 -28.66 32.36
N ILE A 68 -1.06 -28.88 31.59
CA ILE A 68 -1.03 -29.86 30.50
C ILE A 68 -1.27 -31.28 31.04
N GLN A 69 -0.68 -31.64 32.19
CA GLN A 69 -0.92 -32.94 32.83
C GLN A 69 -2.37 -33.13 33.29
N ILE A 70 -2.96 -32.10 33.91
CA ILE A 70 -4.37 -32.12 34.33
C ILE A 70 -5.29 -32.29 33.10
N ILE A 71 -5.02 -31.53 32.03
CA ILE A 71 -5.79 -31.62 30.79
C ILE A 71 -5.62 -33.01 30.15
N ASN A 72 -4.41 -33.56 30.09
CA ASN A 72 -4.17 -34.88 29.50
C ASN A 72 -4.84 -36.01 30.32
N TYR A 73 -4.86 -35.90 31.65
CA TYR A 73 -5.60 -36.80 32.53
C TYR A 73 -7.11 -36.74 32.25
N HIS A 74 -7.67 -35.55 32.10
CA HIS A 74 -9.09 -35.40 31.77
C HIS A 74 -9.40 -35.89 30.36
N VAL A 75 -8.56 -35.58 29.37
CA VAL A 75 -8.74 -36.02 27.98
C VAL A 75 -8.63 -37.53 27.85
N SER A 76 -7.75 -38.20 28.61
CA SER A 76 -7.61 -39.66 28.58
C SER A 76 -8.68 -40.43 29.36
N THR A 77 -9.36 -39.79 30.31
CA THR A 77 -10.46 -40.38 31.09
C THR A 77 -11.84 -40.13 30.50
N ILE A 78 -11.98 -39.20 29.55
CA ILE A 78 -13.24 -39.00 28.81
C ILE A 78 -13.39 -40.14 27.79
N SER A 79 -14.25 -41.11 28.11
CA SER A 79 -14.80 -42.02 27.11
C SER A 79 -15.89 -41.27 26.34
N PHE A 80 -15.63 -40.92 25.08
CA PHE A 80 -16.65 -40.38 24.18
C PHE A 80 -17.67 -41.49 23.86
N ASP A 81 -18.70 -41.62 24.70
CA ASP A 81 -19.89 -42.42 24.39
C ASP A 81 -20.96 -41.48 23.80
N PRO A 82 -21.26 -41.57 22.49
CA PRO A 82 -22.29 -40.76 21.84
C PRO A 82 -23.67 -40.87 22.50
N ARG A 83 -23.95 -42.00 23.18
CA ARG A 83 -25.21 -42.21 23.92
C ARG A 83 -25.33 -41.31 25.14
N TYR A 84 -24.21 -40.99 25.79
CA TYR A 84 -24.16 -40.07 26.93
C TYR A 84 -24.51 -38.64 26.51
N ILE A 85 -23.99 -38.17 25.37
CA ILE A 85 -24.29 -36.83 24.83
C ILE A 85 -25.78 -36.72 24.47
N TYR A 86 -26.37 -37.77 23.87
CA TYR A 86 -27.80 -37.80 23.59
C TYR A 86 -28.67 -37.85 24.84
N GLN A 87 -28.29 -38.62 25.88
CA GLN A 87 -28.97 -38.61 27.18
C GLN A 87 -28.88 -37.24 27.87
N GLN A 88 -27.74 -36.56 27.78
CA GLN A 88 -27.57 -35.22 28.36
C GLN A 88 -28.32 -34.14 27.57
N LEU A 89 -28.45 -34.27 26.25
CA LEU A 89 -29.31 -33.41 25.42
C LEU A 89 -30.81 -33.63 25.69
N ALA A 90 -31.22 -34.87 25.97
CA ALA A 90 -32.59 -35.17 26.40
C ALA A 90 -32.87 -34.62 27.82
N ASN A 91 -31.88 -34.65 28.72
CA ASN A 91 -31.99 -34.09 30.06
C ASN A 91 -31.88 -32.56 30.10
N LEU A 92 -31.36 -31.90 29.05
CA LEU A 92 -31.28 -30.44 28.94
C LEU A 92 -32.67 -29.77 28.87
N HIS A 93 -33.73 -30.51 28.54
CA HIS A 93 -35.10 -30.01 28.60
C HIS A 93 -35.68 -29.99 30.03
N ALA A 94 -34.96 -30.52 31.02
CA ALA A 94 -35.44 -30.71 32.40
C ALA A 94 -34.52 -30.12 33.49
N LEU A 95 -33.44 -29.41 33.15
CA LEU A 95 -32.48 -28.91 34.13
C LEU A 95 -32.57 -27.40 34.36
N GLU A 96 -32.74 -26.99 35.62
CA GLU A 96 -32.39 -25.65 36.09
C GLU A 96 -30.87 -25.49 35.98
N VAL A 97 -30.42 -24.81 34.91
CA VAL A 97 -28.99 -24.58 34.66
C VAL A 97 -28.42 -23.69 35.76
N SER A 98 -27.42 -24.19 36.50
CA SER A 98 -26.76 -23.38 37.52
C SER A 98 -26.02 -22.21 36.87
N LYS A 99 -25.97 -21.05 37.54
CA LYS A 99 -25.25 -19.86 37.02
C LYS A 99 -23.80 -20.16 36.66
N ARG A 100 -23.14 -21.10 37.35
CA ARG A 100 -21.75 -21.50 37.05
C ARG A 100 -21.64 -22.22 35.72
N ASP A 101 -22.56 -23.13 35.43
CA ASP A 101 -22.53 -23.93 34.20
C ASP A 101 -22.84 -23.05 32.97
N PHE A 102 -23.77 -22.09 33.12
CA PHE A 102 -24.05 -21.10 32.09
C PHE A 102 -22.84 -20.18 31.83
N ILE A 103 -22.16 -19.70 32.88
CA ILE A 103 -20.96 -18.87 32.74
C ILE A 103 -19.84 -19.66 32.05
N CYS A 104 -19.57 -20.91 32.45
CA CYS A 104 -18.55 -21.75 31.81
C CYS A 104 -18.87 -22.04 30.34
N PHE A 105 -20.13 -22.25 30.00
CA PHE A 105 -20.56 -22.45 28.61
C PHE A 105 -20.34 -21.18 27.78
N VAL A 106 -20.77 -20.02 28.26
CA VAL A 106 -20.61 -18.74 27.56
C VAL A 106 -19.13 -18.36 27.41
N THR A 107 -18.32 -18.54 28.45
CA THR A 107 -16.88 -18.25 28.35
C THR A 107 -16.16 -19.20 27.42
N GLY A 108 -16.50 -20.50 27.43
CA GLY A 108 -15.96 -21.48 26.48
C GLY A 108 -16.34 -21.17 25.03
N LEU A 109 -17.58 -20.73 24.79
CA LEU A 109 -18.06 -20.38 23.45
C LEU A 109 -17.40 -19.09 22.94
N LEU A 110 -17.22 -18.08 23.80
CA LEU A 110 -16.49 -16.85 23.48
C LEU A 110 -15.00 -17.12 23.22
N ALA A 111 -14.35 -17.93 24.07
CA ALA A 111 -12.94 -18.28 23.91
C ALA A 111 -12.73 -19.11 22.64
N GLY A 112 -13.56 -20.12 22.39
CA GLY A 112 -13.51 -20.95 21.18
C GLY A 112 -13.77 -20.13 19.91
N SER A 113 -14.71 -19.18 19.95
CA SER A 113 -14.98 -18.27 18.82
C SER A 113 -13.83 -17.30 18.58
N LEU A 114 -13.21 -16.76 19.64
CA LEU A 114 -12.03 -15.90 19.53
C LEU A 114 -10.84 -16.66 18.97
N VAL A 115 -10.59 -17.88 19.44
CA VAL A 115 -9.52 -18.75 18.93
C VAL A 115 -9.80 -19.15 17.48
N GLY A 116 -11.02 -19.57 17.16
CA GLY A 116 -11.43 -19.89 15.78
C GLY A 116 -11.33 -18.71 14.84
N TYR A 117 -11.72 -17.51 15.29
CA TYR A 117 -11.55 -16.26 14.54
C TYR A 117 -10.07 -15.92 14.35
N PHE A 118 -9.24 -16.11 15.39
CA PHE A 118 -7.79 -15.89 15.30
C PHE A 118 -7.13 -16.88 14.35
N ILE A 119 -7.51 -18.16 14.41
CA ILE A 119 -7.05 -19.20 13.49
C ILE A 119 -7.50 -18.86 12.07
N ALA A 120 -8.77 -18.49 11.85
CA ALA A 120 -9.27 -18.11 10.53
C ALA A 120 -8.56 -16.88 9.95
N LEU A 121 -8.27 -15.88 10.78
CA LEU A 121 -7.47 -14.70 10.39
C LEU A 121 -6.02 -15.06 10.02
N ASN A 122 -5.48 -16.14 10.61
CA ASN A 122 -4.10 -16.58 10.40
C ASN A 122 -4.00 -17.85 9.53
N TRP A 123 -5.12 -18.34 8.99
CA TRP A 123 -5.16 -19.56 8.17
C TRP A 123 -4.65 -19.23 6.77
N TYR A 124 -3.34 -19.28 6.62
CA TYR A 124 -2.64 -19.09 5.36
C TYR A 124 -2.75 -20.39 4.54
N THR A 125 -3.57 -20.38 3.48
CA THR A 125 -3.48 -21.45 2.48
C THR A 125 -2.20 -21.21 1.68
N PRO A 126 -1.26 -22.17 1.64
CA PRO A 126 -0.07 -22.03 0.80
C PRO A 126 -0.53 -22.04 -0.66
N ARG A 127 -0.62 -20.85 -1.26
CA ARG A 127 -0.69 -20.72 -2.72
C ARG A 127 0.68 -21.08 -3.25
N HIS A 128 0.74 -21.81 -4.36
CA HIS A 128 1.99 -21.94 -5.12
C HIS A 128 2.46 -20.53 -5.48
N SER A 129 3.48 -20.02 -4.79
CA SER A 129 4.00 -18.68 -5.01
C SER A 129 4.91 -18.73 -6.24
N HIS A 130 4.45 -18.14 -7.32
CA HIS A 130 5.36 -17.71 -8.36
C HIS A 130 6.19 -16.55 -7.80
N HIS A 131 7.49 -16.59 -8.05
CA HIS A 131 8.40 -15.51 -7.69
C HIS A 131 8.57 -14.59 -8.90
N MET A 132 8.84 -13.33 -8.64
CA MET A 132 9.03 -12.30 -9.65
C MET A 132 10.16 -11.36 -9.26
N LYS A 133 10.70 -10.66 -10.25
CA LYS A 133 11.66 -9.59 -10.03
C LYS A 133 10.99 -8.35 -9.47
N ALA A 134 11.58 -7.76 -8.45
CA ALA A 134 11.13 -6.51 -7.86
C ALA A 134 12.30 -5.68 -7.33
N ILE A 135 12.14 -4.37 -7.34
CA ILE A 135 13.05 -3.43 -6.69
C ILE A 135 12.49 -3.12 -5.32
N VAL A 136 13.23 -3.50 -4.30
CA VAL A 136 12.76 -3.44 -2.91
C VAL A 136 13.74 -2.70 -2.01
N CYS A 137 13.19 -2.05 -0.99
CA CYS A 137 13.95 -1.44 0.10
C CYS A 137 13.89 -2.36 1.33
N HIS A 138 15.06 -2.82 1.78
CA HIS A 138 15.20 -3.77 2.90
C HIS A 138 15.19 -3.11 4.28
N HIS A 139 15.55 -1.83 4.37
CA HIS A 139 15.56 -1.08 5.63
C HIS A 139 15.38 0.42 5.41
N TYR A 140 14.88 1.12 6.43
CA TYR A 140 14.54 2.54 6.35
C TYR A 140 15.71 3.50 6.64
N LEU A 141 16.93 3.14 6.24
CA LEU A 141 18.15 3.92 6.52
C LEU A 141 18.62 4.75 5.31
N GLY A 142 17.76 4.93 4.31
CA GLY A 142 18.10 5.57 3.04
C GLY A 142 18.25 4.57 1.90
N THR A 143 18.82 5.04 0.79
CA THR A 143 18.85 4.31 -0.50
C THR A 143 19.82 3.13 -0.52
N GLU A 144 20.75 3.03 0.43
CA GLU A 144 21.71 1.91 0.53
C GLU A 144 21.04 0.55 0.72
N GLY A 145 19.82 0.55 1.26
CA GLY A 145 19.03 -0.66 1.45
C GLY A 145 18.21 -1.08 0.23
N VAL A 146 18.36 -0.42 -0.92
CA VAL A 146 17.59 -0.71 -2.13
C VAL A 146 18.33 -1.73 -2.99
N SER A 147 17.66 -2.79 -3.41
CA SER A 147 18.20 -3.74 -4.37
C SER A 147 17.11 -4.40 -5.21
N MET A 148 17.52 -4.97 -6.34
CA MET A 148 16.68 -5.87 -7.12
C MET A 148 16.72 -7.26 -6.48
N THR A 149 15.55 -7.83 -6.21
CA THR A 149 15.37 -9.24 -5.83
C THR A 149 14.66 -9.99 -6.95
N GLU A 150 14.95 -11.28 -7.09
CA GLU A 150 14.22 -12.19 -8.00
C GLU A 150 13.18 -13.05 -7.26
N ASP A 151 13.18 -12.97 -5.93
CA ASP A 151 12.36 -13.82 -5.05
C ASP A 151 11.16 -13.06 -4.44
N ALA A 152 10.68 -12.00 -5.09
CA ALA A 152 9.47 -11.33 -4.61
C ALA A 152 8.23 -12.19 -4.91
N GLU A 153 7.33 -12.34 -3.95
CA GLU A 153 6.07 -13.08 -4.16
C GLU A 153 5.21 -12.37 -5.21
N MET A 154 4.83 -13.08 -6.27
CA MET A 154 3.94 -12.57 -7.30
C MET A 154 2.54 -12.33 -6.69
N PRO A 155 1.98 -11.10 -6.83
CA PRO A 155 0.67 -10.82 -6.29
C PRO A 155 -0.41 -11.53 -7.11
N ALA A 156 -1.49 -11.91 -6.43
CA ALA A 156 -2.68 -12.49 -7.06
C ALA A 156 -3.89 -11.61 -6.77
N ILE A 157 -4.86 -11.61 -7.68
CA ILE A 157 -6.16 -10.95 -7.50
C ILE A 157 -6.83 -11.50 -6.24
N GLN A 158 -7.25 -10.60 -5.35
CA GLN A 158 -7.96 -10.95 -4.11
C GLN A 158 -9.36 -10.38 -4.10
N LYS A 159 -9.59 -9.26 -4.79
CA LYS A 159 -10.90 -8.61 -4.90
C LYS A 159 -11.42 -8.66 -6.32
N SER A 160 -12.74 -8.70 -6.47
CA SER A 160 -13.38 -8.80 -7.78
C SER A 160 -13.21 -7.57 -8.67
N ASN A 161 -12.83 -6.41 -8.12
CA ASN A 161 -12.58 -5.18 -8.87
C ASN A 161 -11.08 -4.90 -9.12
N GLU A 162 -10.22 -5.90 -8.96
CA GLU A 162 -8.77 -5.78 -9.15
C GLU A 162 -8.33 -6.29 -10.51
N LEU A 163 -7.23 -5.74 -11.01
CA LEU A 163 -6.53 -6.10 -12.23
C LEU A 163 -5.14 -6.62 -11.86
N LEU A 164 -4.67 -7.67 -12.52
CA LEU A 164 -3.26 -8.06 -12.53
C LEU A 164 -2.61 -7.50 -13.79
N ILE A 165 -1.54 -6.74 -13.61
CA ILE A 165 -0.86 -6.03 -14.70
C ILE A 165 0.60 -6.48 -14.74
N GLN A 166 1.05 -6.92 -15.91
CA GLN A 166 2.45 -7.12 -16.21
C GLN A 166 3.10 -5.77 -16.49
N VAL A 167 3.99 -5.35 -15.61
CA VAL A 167 4.69 -4.07 -15.71
C VAL A 167 5.75 -4.15 -16.80
N LYS A 168 5.76 -3.18 -17.71
CA LYS A 168 6.77 -3.03 -18.76
C LYS A 168 7.75 -1.90 -18.45
N ALA A 169 7.27 -0.84 -17.81
CA ALA A 169 8.11 0.24 -17.31
C ALA A 169 7.50 0.86 -16.05
N ALA A 170 8.34 1.32 -15.13
CA ALA A 170 7.94 2.02 -13.91
C ALA A 170 8.87 3.21 -13.67
N SER A 171 8.36 4.35 -13.20
CA SER A 171 9.20 5.53 -12.98
C SER A 171 9.62 5.71 -11.52
N ILE A 172 10.76 6.36 -11.32
CA ILE A 172 11.35 6.65 -10.02
C ILE A 172 11.08 8.11 -9.65
N HIS A 173 10.61 8.34 -8.42
CA HIS A 173 10.31 9.67 -7.90
C HIS A 173 11.07 9.98 -6.60
N GLU A 174 11.15 11.26 -6.23
CA GLU A 174 11.71 11.70 -4.94
C GLU A 174 11.00 11.03 -3.74
N VAL A 175 9.70 10.75 -3.87
CA VAL A 175 8.94 10.07 -2.81
C VAL A 175 9.42 8.64 -2.57
N ASP A 176 9.96 7.94 -3.59
CA ASP A 176 10.54 6.61 -3.42
C ASP A 176 11.80 6.67 -2.53
N ILE A 177 12.61 7.72 -2.68
CA ILE A 177 13.76 7.97 -1.80
C ILE A 177 13.28 8.24 -0.36
N LYS A 178 12.24 9.06 -0.19
CA LYS A 178 11.67 9.31 1.15
C LYS A 178 11.06 8.04 1.77
N ILE A 179 10.46 7.16 0.97
CA ILE A 179 9.97 5.84 1.41
C ILE A 179 11.11 5.02 1.99
N CYS A 180 12.30 5.07 1.38
CA CYS A 180 13.53 4.44 1.89
C CYS A 180 14.03 5.05 3.22
N SER A 181 13.55 6.23 3.60
CA SER A 181 13.81 6.86 4.91
C SER A 181 12.63 6.71 5.90
N GLY A 182 11.63 5.88 5.58
CA GLY A 182 10.50 5.60 6.46
C GLY A 182 9.24 6.43 6.21
N TYR A 183 9.20 7.21 5.12
CA TYR A 183 8.01 7.97 4.74
C TYR A 183 6.78 7.08 4.54
N ALA A 184 5.63 7.53 5.06
CA ALA A 184 4.34 6.84 5.02
C ALA A 184 4.36 5.43 5.65
N LYS A 185 5.36 5.10 6.48
CA LYS A 185 5.47 3.78 7.14
C LYS A 185 4.29 3.50 8.05
N ALA A 186 3.84 4.49 8.83
CA ALA A 186 2.68 4.32 9.70
C ALA A 186 1.41 4.04 8.88
N TYR A 187 1.25 4.70 7.73
CA TYR A 187 0.10 4.48 6.84
C TYR A 187 0.16 3.14 6.11
N ARG A 188 1.34 2.70 5.67
CA ARG A 188 1.53 1.35 5.09
C ARG A 188 1.06 0.27 6.05
N ARG A 189 1.54 0.30 7.30
CA ARG A 189 1.12 -0.63 8.37
C ARG A 189 -0.38 -0.65 8.57
N LEU A 190 -0.97 0.54 8.59
CA LEU A 190 -2.37 0.74 8.93
C LEU A 190 -3.32 0.35 7.81
N LEU A 191 -3.06 0.83 6.59
CA LEU A 191 -3.98 0.73 5.46
C LEU A 191 -3.82 -0.58 4.70
N ASN A 192 -2.65 -1.22 4.77
CA ASN A 192 -2.45 -2.51 4.12
C ASN A 192 -2.90 -3.69 4.97
N SER A 193 -3.28 -3.50 6.24
CA SER A 193 -3.94 -4.51 7.11
C SER A 193 -3.32 -5.92 7.05
N GLY A 194 -2.00 -6.02 6.99
CA GLY A 194 -1.27 -7.30 6.91
C GLY A 194 -1.19 -7.94 5.51
N ARG A 195 -1.78 -7.32 4.46
CA ARG A 195 -1.67 -7.77 3.06
C ARG A 195 -0.22 -7.74 2.56
N TYR A 196 0.60 -6.83 3.09
CA TYR A 196 2.01 -6.70 2.76
C TYR A 196 2.83 -6.59 4.04
N LYS A 197 4.02 -7.21 4.04
CA LYS A 197 5.02 -7.03 5.11
C LYS A 197 5.53 -5.59 5.10
N ASP A 198 5.95 -5.12 6.28
CA ASP A 198 6.53 -3.78 6.43
C ASP A 198 7.85 -3.59 5.69
N LEU A 199 8.63 -4.66 5.59
CA LEU A 199 9.91 -4.78 4.89
C LEU A 199 10.03 -6.24 4.40
N PRO A 200 10.69 -6.49 3.26
CA PRO A 200 11.15 -5.49 2.30
C PRO A 200 9.97 -4.81 1.58
N VAL A 201 10.15 -3.55 1.15
CA VAL A 201 9.09 -2.74 0.50
C VAL A 201 9.39 -2.58 -0.96
N THR A 202 8.46 -2.99 -1.83
CA THR A 202 8.54 -2.68 -3.26
C THR A 202 8.34 -1.19 -3.54
N LEU A 203 9.29 -0.59 -4.26
CA LEU A 203 9.30 0.83 -4.62
C LEU A 203 8.50 1.12 -5.90
N GLY A 204 8.35 2.40 -6.25
CA GLY A 204 7.69 2.90 -7.47
C GLY A 204 6.24 3.25 -7.26
N ARG A 205 5.83 4.41 -7.80
CA ARG A 205 4.49 4.99 -7.64
C ARG A 205 3.66 5.00 -8.92
N ASP A 206 4.24 4.71 -10.06
CA ASP A 206 3.52 4.53 -11.32
C ASP A 206 4.19 3.51 -12.23
N CYS A 207 3.42 3.01 -13.19
CA CYS A 207 3.92 2.16 -14.25
C CYS A 207 3.03 2.21 -15.49
N ALA A 208 3.59 1.68 -16.58
CA ALA A 208 2.85 1.28 -17.77
C ALA A 208 3.08 -0.21 -18.03
N GLY A 209 2.05 -0.90 -18.48
CA GLY A 209 2.05 -2.34 -18.61
C GLY A 209 0.87 -2.90 -19.38
N VAL A 210 0.70 -4.21 -19.31
CA VAL A 210 -0.35 -4.96 -20.00
C VAL A 210 -1.21 -5.71 -18.97
N VAL A 211 -2.53 -5.62 -19.10
CA VAL A 211 -3.46 -6.39 -18.26
C VAL A 211 -3.32 -7.88 -18.61
N VAL A 212 -3.04 -8.72 -17.60
CA VAL A 212 -2.86 -10.17 -17.78
C VAL A 212 -3.94 -11.01 -17.10
N ASP A 213 -4.63 -10.45 -16.10
CA ASP A 213 -5.78 -11.08 -15.45
C ASP A 213 -6.71 -10.00 -14.88
N ILE A 214 -8.00 -10.33 -14.75
CA ILE A 214 -9.05 -9.40 -14.31
C ILE A 214 -9.97 -10.04 -13.28
N GLY A 215 -10.39 -9.26 -12.28
CA GLY A 215 -11.40 -9.67 -11.32
C GLY A 215 -12.80 -9.72 -11.94
N GLN A 216 -13.69 -10.49 -11.31
CA GLN A 216 -15.04 -10.76 -11.82
C GLN A 216 -15.95 -9.54 -12.01
N SER A 217 -15.67 -8.45 -11.31
CA SER A 217 -16.46 -7.20 -11.34
C SER A 217 -15.80 -6.11 -12.17
N VAL A 218 -14.68 -6.40 -12.84
CA VAL A 218 -14.01 -5.45 -13.75
C VAL A 218 -14.86 -5.29 -15.01
N ILE A 219 -15.08 -4.05 -15.44
CA ILE A 219 -15.95 -3.75 -16.61
C ILE A 219 -15.19 -2.99 -17.69
N ASP A 220 -14.29 -2.08 -17.32
CA ASP A 220 -13.66 -1.13 -18.26
C ASP A 220 -12.38 -1.66 -18.94
N PHE A 221 -11.96 -2.88 -18.59
CA PHE A 221 -10.68 -3.45 -19.02
C PHE A 221 -10.80 -4.93 -19.38
N ASP A 222 -10.08 -5.31 -20.44
CA ASP A 222 -9.91 -6.65 -20.96
C ASP A 222 -8.45 -7.09 -20.82
N ILE A 223 -8.24 -8.42 -20.80
CA ILE A 223 -6.89 -9.00 -20.86
C ILE A 223 -6.22 -8.60 -22.20
N GLY A 224 -4.98 -8.16 -22.13
CA GLY A 224 -4.20 -7.67 -23.27
C GLY A 224 -4.22 -6.15 -23.45
N ASP A 225 -5.04 -5.43 -22.68
CA ASP A 225 -5.06 -3.96 -22.71
C ASP A 225 -3.73 -3.37 -22.27
N LYS A 226 -3.28 -2.34 -23.00
CA LYS A 226 -2.15 -1.50 -22.59
C LYS A 226 -2.66 -0.41 -21.66
N VAL A 227 -2.12 -0.37 -20.45
CA VAL A 227 -2.57 0.51 -19.39
C VAL A 227 -1.42 1.22 -18.71
N PHE A 228 -1.73 2.34 -18.08
CA PHE A 228 -0.85 3.02 -17.14
C PHE A 228 -1.59 3.33 -15.85
N LEU A 229 -0.87 3.49 -14.75
CA LEU A 229 -1.47 3.63 -13.43
C LEU A 229 -0.54 4.36 -12.47
N ALA A 230 -1.14 4.91 -11.41
CA ALA A 230 -0.42 5.44 -10.26
C ALA A 230 -0.95 4.82 -8.96
N VAL A 231 -0.09 4.73 -7.96
CA VAL A 231 -0.40 4.21 -6.62
C VAL A 231 0.12 5.15 -5.54
N PRO A 232 -0.61 5.30 -4.41
CA PRO A 232 -0.18 6.19 -3.34
C PRO A 232 1.04 5.63 -2.60
N SER A 233 1.74 6.45 -1.83
CA SER A 233 2.99 6.07 -1.13
C SER A 233 2.81 4.97 -0.08
N TRP A 234 1.58 4.72 0.38
CA TRP A 234 1.29 3.61 1.28
C TRP A 234 0.86 2.31 0.59
N SER A 235 0.67 2.31 -0.73
CA SER A 235 0.38 1.10 -1.48
C SER A 235 1.64 0.27 -1.75
N ALA A 236 1.47 -1.01 -2.07
CA ALA A 236 2.51 -1.78 -2.77
C ALA A 236 2.97 -1.01 -4.02
N GLY A 237 4.28 -1.06 -4.27
CA GLY A 237 4.91 -0.32 -5.37
C GLY A 237 4.85 -1.00 -6.71
N THR A 238 5.18 -0.22 -7.75
CA THR A 238 5.08 -0.58 -9.17
C THR A 238 6.38 -1.08 -9.79
N MET A 239 7.52 -0.96 -9.12
CA MET A 239 8.80 -1.50 -9.60
C MET A 239 8.91 -3.01 -9.31
N ALA A 240 8.01 -3.78 -9.91
CA ALA A 240 8.04 -5.23 -9.95
C ALA A 240 7.47 -5.71 -11.27
N GLU A 241 7.75 -6.95 -11.68
CA GLU A 241 7.24 -7.49 -12.96
C GLU A 241 5.71 -7.55 -13.00
N TYR A 242 5.04 -7.68 -11.85
CA TYR A 242 3.59 -7.70 -11.74
C TYR A 242 3.08 -6.85 -10.59
N ILE A 243 1.92 -6.23 -10.79
CA ILE A 243 1.19 -5.49 -9.75
C ILE A 243 -0.30 -5.82 -9.81
N VAL A 244 -0.93 -5.88 -8.64
CA VAL A 244 -2.39 -5.94 -8.50
C VAL A 244 -2.92 -4.61 -7.98
N VAL A 245 -3.87 -4.01 -8.70
CA VAL A 245 -4.51 -2.74 -8.32
C VAL A 245 -6.01 -2.76 -8.64
N PRO A 246 -6.84 -1.98 -7.92
CA PRO A 246 -8.23 -1.80 -8.30
C PRO A 246 -8.34 -1.08 -9.65
N GLU A 247 -9.37 -1.39 -10.44
CA GLU A 247 -9.65 -0.74 -11.74
C GLU A 247 -9.75 0.79 -11.62
N THR A 248 -10.18 1.30 -10.46
CA THR A 248 -10.29 2.74 -10.14
C THR A 248 -8.95 3.47 -9.98
N ARG A 249 -7.82 2.82 -10.29
CA ARG A 249 -6.48 3.44 -10.33
C ARG A 249 -5.79 3.26 -11.68
N VAL A 250 -6.48 2.69 -12.66
CA VAL A 250 -5.92 2.30 -13.94
C VAL A 250 -6.64 3.07 -15.04
N ALA A 251 -5.88 3.48 -16.05
CA ALA A 251 -6.43 4.05 -17.26
C ALA A 251 -5.71 3.44 -18.47
N LYS A 252 -6.32 3.56 -19.66
CA LYS A 252 -5.69 3.13 -20.89
C LYS A 252 -4.46 3.98 -21.14
N MET A 253 -3.40 3.36 -21.65
CA MET A 253 -2.18 4.04 -22.01
C MET A 253 -2.38 4.85 -23.31
N PRO A 254 -1.73 6.02 -23.48
CA PRO A 254 -1.70 6.72 -24.77
C PRO A 254 -1.23 5.80 -25.90
N LYS A 255 -1.91 5.84 -27.05
CA LYS A 255 -1.74 4.86 -28.15
C LYS A 255 -0.39 4.99 -28.85
N ILE A 256 0.13 6.20 -28.91
CA ILE A 256 1.32 6.57 -29.70
C ILE A 256 2.60 6.40 -28.87
N LEU A 257 2.49 6.45 -27.54
CA LEU A 257 3.66 6.46 -26.67
C LEU A 257 4.18 5.05 -26.38
N PRO A 258 5.51 4.86 -26.29
CA PRO A 258 6.09 3.63 -25.78
C PRO A 258 5.87 3.51 -24.26
N PHE A 259 5.97 2.29 -23.72
CA PHE A 259 5.73 2.01 -22.30
C PHE A 259 6.60 2.88 -21.38
N GLU A 260 7.85 3.13 -21.74
CA GLU A 260 8.78 3.93 -20.96
C GLU A 260 8.30 5.38 -20.80
N ALA A 261 7.83 5.97 -21.90
CA ALA A 261 7.32 7.34 -21.91
C ALA A 261 5.94 7.42 -21.24
N SER A 262 5.11 6.39 -21.39
CA SER A 262 3.82 6.35 -20.70
C SER A 262 3.96 6.12 -19.20
N ALA A 263 4.96 5.37 -18.75
CA ALA A 263 5.20 5.14 -17.33
C ALA A 263 5.62 6.40 -16.56
N SER A 264 6.09 7.45 -17.24
CA SER A 264 6.53 8.70 -16.61
C SER A 264 5.42 9.72 -16.35
N LEU A 265 4.20 9.47 -16.83
CA LEU A 265 3.06 10.40 -16.74
C LEU A 265 2.17 10.22 -15.50
N PRO A 266 1.80 9.00 -15.05
CA PRO A 266 0.66 8.83 -14.16
C PRO A 266 0.81 9.52 -12.81
N TYR A 267 1.91 9.27 -12.08
CA TYR A 267 2.04 9.82 -10.73
C TYR A 267 2.33 11.32 -10.79
N SER A 268 3.36 11.72 -11.55
CA SER A 268 3.72 13.14 -11.70
C SER A 268 2.59 13.98 -12.29
N GLY A 269 1.83 13.42 -13.24
CA GLY A 269 0.67 14.08 -13.84
C GLY A 269 -0.50 14.19 -12.87
N CYS A 270 -0.82 13.16 -12.10
CA CYS A 270 -1.84 13.26 -11.04
C CYS A 270 -1.49 14.36 -10.02
N ILE A 271 -0.23 14.44 -9.60
CA ILE A 271 0.24 15.46 -8.67
C ILE A 271 0.17 16.87 -9.29
N ALA A 272 0.58 17.03 -10.55
CA ALA A 272 0.47 18.31 -11.26
C ALA A 272 -1.00 18.75 -11.42
N TRP A 273 -1.87 17.82 -11.78
CA TRP A 273 -3.30 18.07 -11.98
C TRP A 273 -3.99 18.46 -10.67
N ASP A 274 -3.71 17.72 -9.59
CA ASP A 274 -4.22 18.03 -8.24
C ASP A 274 -3.73 19.40 -7.77
N ALA A 275 -2.46 19.75 -8.01
CA ALA A 275 -1.91 21.05 -7.67
C ALA A 275 -2.66 22.20 -8.37
N LEU A 276 -3.06 22.01 -9.63
CA LEU A 276 -3.85 22.99 -10.38
C LEU A 276 -5.30 23.05 -9.88
N ILE A 277 -5.99 21.91 -9.80
CA ILE A 277 -7.43 21.86 -9.54
C ILE A 277 -7.79 22.06 -8.07
N ASN A 278 -6.98 21.58 -7.13
CA ASN A 278 -7.29 21.65 -5.70
C ASN A 278 -6.37 22.63 -4.95
N GLY A 279 -5.14 22.83 -5.41
CA GLY A 279 -4.16 23.70 -4.74
C GLY A 279 -4.18 25.16 -5.18
N SER A 280 -4.49 25.42 -6.45
CA SER A 280 -4.22 26.71 -7.11
C SER A 280 -5.48 27.49 -7.46
N VAL A 281 -5.33 28.82 -7.60
CA VAL A 281 -6.35 29.70 -8.21
C VAL A 281 -6.41 29.60 -9.74
N ILE A 282 -5.39 29.00 -10.37
CA ILE A 282 -5.32 28.78 -11.82
C ILE A 282 -6.20 27.61 -12.21
N LYS A 283 -7.11 27.85 -13.16
CA LYS A 283 -8.05 26.89 -13.73
C LYS A 283 -8.07 27.02 -15.24
N GLU A 284 -8.57 25.98 -15.88
CA GLU A 284 -9.00 26.07 -17.27
C GLU A 284 -10.01 27.21 -17.43
N GLY A 285 -9.81 28.05 -18.44
CA GLY A 285 -10.65 29.23 -18.73
C GLY A 285 -10.31 30.51 -17.96
N ASN A 286 -9.50 30.47 -16.89
CA ASN A 286 -9.09 31.68 -16.15
C ASN A 286 -7.59 31.98 -16.17
N ALA A 287 -6.77 31.09 -16.74
CA ALA A 287 -5.31 31.23 -16.72
C ALA A 287 -4.79 32.36 -17.63
N LYS A 288 -5.57 32.78 -18.64
CA LYS A 288 -5.16 33.84 -19.56
C LYS A 288 -4.86 35.15 -18.82
N GLY A 289 -3.66 35.68 -19.04
CA GLY A 289 -3.18 36.91 -18.40
C GLY A 289 -2.69 36.73 -16.95
N LYS A 290 -2.74 35.51 -16.41
CA LYS A 290 -2.18 35.18 -15.10
C LYS A 290 -0.70 34.87 -15.20
N ARG A 291 0.11 35.44 -14.30
CA ARG A 291 1.55 35.16 -14.20
C ARG A 291 1.76 34.02 -13.21
N VAL A 292 2.37 32.93 -13.65
CA VAL A 292 2.56 31.71 -12.86
C VAL A 292 4.05 31.39 -12.76
N LEU A 293 4.56 31.26 -11.54
CA LEU A 293 5.93 30.80 -11.29
C LEU A 293 5.94 29.29 -11.05
N VAL A 294 6.72 28.54 -11.82
CA VAL A 294 7.04 27.14 -11.55
C VAL A 294 8.48 27.05 -11.06
N TYR A 295 8.65 26.89 -9.75
CA TYR A 295 9.95 26.61 -9.13
C TYR A 295 10.26 25.12 -9.26
N GLY A 296 11.35 24.79 -9.95
CA GLY A 296 11.70 23.40 -10.29
C GLY A 296 11.09 22.94 -11.61
N GLY A 297 11.06 23.79 -12.64
CA GLY A 297 10.45 23.45 -13.94
C GLY A 297 11.03 22.21 -14.61
N SER A 298 12.26 21.80 -14.28
CA SER A 298 12.91 20.58 -14.78
C SER A 298 12.50 19.29 -14.07
N THR A 299 11.73 19.36 -12.98
CA THR A 299 11.21 18.16 -12.33
C THR A 299 10.12 17.51 -13.21
N PRO A 300 9.85 16.19 -13.06
CA PRO A 300 8.73 15.54 -13.73
C PRO A 300 7.38 16.28 -13.60
N VAL A 301 7.06 16.74 -12.40
CA VAL A 301 5.84 17.50 -12.10
C VAL A 301 5.89 18.89 -12.74
N GLY A 302 7.04 19.57 -12.68
CA GLY A 302 7.26 20.89 -13.29
C GLY A 302 7.09 20.86 -14.81
N CYS A 303 7.65 19.86 -15.49
CA CYS A 303 7.52 19.66 -16.93
C CYS A 303 6.04 19.52 -17.36
N ILE A 304 5.22 18.82 -16.57
CA ILE A 304 3.79 18.67 -16.84
C ILE A 304 3.03 19.97 -16.55
N LEU A 305 3.29 20.62 -15.41
CA LEU A 305 2.65 21.90 -15.04
C LEU A 305 2.86 22.97 -16.11
N ILE A 306 4.08 23.13 -16.63
CA ILE A 306 4.40 24.11 -17.68
C ILE A 306 3.52 23.89 -18.92
N GLN A 307 3.38 22.63 -19.36
CA GLN A 307 2.59 22.29 -20.53
C GLN A 307 1.09 22.55 -20.30
N LEU A 308 0.55 22.12 -19.15
CA LEU A 308 -0.86 22.33 -18.81
C LEU A 308 -1.21 23.83 -18.68
N ILE A 309 -0.38 24.61 -17.99
CA ILE A 309 -0.61 26.05 -17.81
C ILE A 309 -0.53 26.77 -19.17
N LYS A 310 0.38 26.36 -20.05
CA LYS A 310 0.51 26.91 -21.41
C LYS A 310 -0.74 26.60 -22.23
N LEU A 311 -1.23 25.36 -22.15
CA LEU A 311 -2.46 24.95 -22.83
C LEU A 311 -3.65 25.82 -22.41
N TRP A 312 -3.70 26.23 -21.13
CA TRP A 312 -4.73 27.14 -20.61
C TRP A 312 -4.47 28.63 -20.88
N GLY A 313 -3.34 28.97 -21.51
CA GLY A 313 -2.97 30.34 -21.89
C GLY A 313 -2.32 31.18 -20.78
N GLY A 314 -1.83 30.54 -19.71
CA GLY A 314 -1.10 31.21 -18.63
C GLY A 314 0.28 31.70 -19.05
N HIS A 315 0.75 32.77 -18.41
CA HIS A 315 2.09 33.31 -18.61
C HIS A 315 3.08 32.67 -17.61
N ILE A 316 3.94 31.79 -18.10
CA ILE A 316 4.80 30.94 -17.28
C ILE A 316 6.18 31.55 -17.11
N VAL A 317 6.56 31.72 -15.85
CA VAL A 317 7.93 31.98 -15.42
C VAL A 317 8.44 30.73 -14.73
N THR A 318 9.67 30.33 -15.01
CA THR A 318 10.26 29.14 -14.39
C THR A 318 11.67 29.40 -13.94
N ILE A 319 12.06 28.76 -12.85
CA ILE A 319 13.44 28.75 -12.37
C ILE A 319 14.02 27.36 -12.67
N CYS A 320 15.13 27.32 -13.40
CA CYS A 320 15.85 26.07 -13.71
C CYS A 320 17.34 26.31 -13.95
N ARG A 321 18.12 25.22 -13.97
CA ARG A 321 19.54 25.29 -14.32
C ARG A 321 19.75 25.57 -15.81
N PRO A 322 20.90 26.13 -16.21
CA PRO A 322 21.21 26.41 -17.62
C PRO A 322 21.00 25.22 -18.57
N GLN A 323 21.32 24.00 -18.13
CA GLN A 323 21.21 22.77 -18.92
C GLN A 323 19.74 22.44 -19.26
N ALA A 324 18.80 22.79 -18.39
CA ALA A 324 17.38 22.53 -18.59
C ALA A 324 16.68 23.60 -19.45
N ALA A 325 17.27 24.80 -19.59
CA ALA A 325 16.61 25.93 -20.23
C ALA A 325 16.10 25.65 -21.66
N PRO A 326 16.83 24.93 -22.55
CA PRO A 326 16.32 24.60 -23.89
C PRO A 326 15.07 23.74 -23.85
N VAL A 327 15.06 22.69 -23.02
CA VAL A 327 13.92 21.78 -22.85
C VAL A 327 12.72 22.56 -22.31
N ILE A 328 12.92 23.32 -21.24
CA ILE A 328 11.86 24.08 -20.59
C ILE A 328 11.25 25.17 -21.49
N LYS A 329 12.07 25.81 -22.33
CA LYS A 329 11.59 26.75 -23.34
C LYS A 329 10.72 26.03 -24.38
N ALA A 330 11.12 24.84 -24.82
CA ALA A 330 10.34 24.04 -25.77
C ALA A 330 8.98 23.63 -25.18
N LEU A 331 8.93 23.27 -23.89
CA LEU A 331 7.68 22.95 -23.20
C LEU A 331 6.70 24.12 -23.18
N GLY A 332 7.19 25.36 -23.08
CA GLY A 332 6.31 26.51 -23.12
C GLY A 332 6.57 27.66 -22.16
N ALA A 333 7.67 27.62 -21.41
CA ALA A 333 7.98 28.72 -20.51
C ALA A 333 8.19 30.03 -21.28
N ASN A 334 7.52 31.10 -20.84
CA ASN A 334 7.66 32.43 -21.44
C ASN A 334 8.93 33.12 -20.95
N GLU A 335 9.22 33.00 -19.65
CA GLU A 335 10.41 33.57 -19.01
C GLU A 335 11.16 32.47 -18.24
N ILE A 336 12.49 32.44 -18.37
CA ILE A 336 13.35 31.50 -17.65
C ILE A 336 14.33 32.30 -16.80
N ILE A 337 14.34 32.00 -15.51
CA ILE A 337 15.33 32.50 -14.55
C ILE A 337 16.36 31.39 -14.37
N LEU A 338 17.61 31.67 -14.71
CA LEU A 338 18.70 30.73 -14.56
C LEU A 338 19.15 30.67 -13.11
N LEU A 339 19.16 29.46 -12.58
CA LEU A 339 19.65 29.12 -11.26
C LEU A 339 21.19 29.19 -11.25
N ASN A 340 21.74 30.39 -11.13
CA ASN A 340 23.16 30.64 -10.90
C ASN A 340 23.40 30.93 -9.40
N GLU A 341 24.66 30.90 -8.94
CA GLU A 341 25.04 31.18 -7.53
C GLU A 341 24.62 32.59 -7.04
N THR A 342 24.14 33.46 -7.93
CA THR A 342 23.50 34.74 -7.61
C THR A 342 22.09 34.59 -7.02
N ASP A 343 21.77 35.49 -6.10
CA ASP A 343 20.60 35.49 -5.23
C ASP A 343 19.26 35.50 -5.98
N ILE A 344 18.58 34.34 -6.06
CA ILE A 344 17.25 34.15 -6.66
C ILE A 344 16.24 35.19 -6.12
N ALA A 345 16.39 35.61 -4.86
CA ALA A 345 15.52 36.63 -4.28
C ALA A 345 15.61 37.96 -5.04
N LYS A 346 16.81 38.36 -5.50
CA LYS A 346 16.99 39.61 -6.26
C LYS A 346 16.34 39.51 -7.63
N GLU A 347 16.51 38.40 -8.35
CA GLU A 347 15.86 38.17 -9.65
C GLU A 347 14.33 38.17 -9.53
N LEU A 348 13.79 37.66 -8.43
CA LEU A 348 12.35 37.70 -8.15
C LEU A 348 11.86 39.09 -7.74
N GLU A 349 12.71 39.93 -7.13
CA GLU A 349 12.38 41.32 -6.79
C GLU A 349 12.28 42.24 -8.01
N LEU A 350 13.00 41.90 -9.10
CA LEU A 350 12.95 42.63 -10.37
C LEU A 350 11.71 42.32 -11.21
N ARG A 351 10.85 41.38 -10.78
CA ARG A 351 9.69 40.91 -11.54
C ARG A 351 8.38 41.26 -10.86
N ASP A 352 7.35 41.35 -11.68
CA ASP A 352 5.97 41.48 -11.20
C ASP A 352 5.57 40.28 -10.34
N LYS A 353 4.58 40.51 -9.47
CA LYS A 353 4.01 39.47 -8.61
C LYS A 353 3.34 38.36 -9.42
N TYR A 354 3.29 37.17 -8.83
CA TYR A 354 2.71 35.97 -9.44
C TYR A 354 1.32 35.69 -8.87
N ASP A 355 0.36 35.37 -9.73
CA ASP A 355 -0.98 34.90 -9.34
C ASP A 355 -0.92 33.49 -8.72
N ALA A 356 0.02 32.67 -9.16
CA ALA A 356 0.28 31.38 -8.53
C ALA A 356 1.77 31.02 -8.56
N ILE A 357 2.21 30.35 -7.50
CA ILE A 357 3.56 29.80 -7.40
C ILE A 357 3.46 28.32 -7.10
N PHE A 358 4.05 27.50 -7.96
CA PHE A 358 4.19 26.05 -7.78
C PHE A 358 5.62 25.73 -7.38
N TYR A 359 5.79 25.12 -6.22
CA TYR A 359 7.07 24.57 -5.78
C TYR A 359 7.07 23.06 -6.00
N THR A 360 7.91 22.60 -6.93
CA THR A 360 7.93 21.20 -7.37
C THR A 360 9.11 20.38 -6.84
N GLY A 361 9.91 20.96 -5.95
CA GLY A 361 11.14 20.36 -5.45
C GLY A 361 12.37 20.81 -6.25
N GLY A 362 13.42 19.99 -6.24
CA GLY A 362 14.73 20.34 -6.80
C GLY A 362 15.61 21.02 -5.75
N GLN A 363 15.95 22.30 -5.96
CA GLN A 363 16.79 23.03 -5.00
C GLN A 363 15.99 23.52 -3.80
N LEU A 364 16.55 23.37 -2.60
CA LEU A 364 15.96 23.90 -1.38
C LEU A 364 15.97 25.43 -1.41
N ILE A 365 14.80 26.02 -1.18
CA ILE A 365 14.60 27.46 -0.98
C ILE A 365 13.62 27.66 0.16
N ASP A 366 13.80 28.72 0.94
CA ASP A 366 12.82 29.09 1.96
C ASP A 366 11.51 29.51 1.27
N GLU A 367 10.44 28.79 1.59
CA GLU A 367 9.08 29.06 1.14
C GLU A 367 8.67 30.53 1.36
N ARG A 368 9.17 31.17 2.43
CA ARG A 368 8.89 32.58 2.74
C ARG A 368 9.38 33.53 1.65
N ILE A 369 10.52 33.21 1.02
CA ILE A 369 11.05 34.00 -0.10
C ILE A 369 10.06 33.94 -1.24
N LEU A 370 9.64 32.75 -1.67
CA LEU A 370 8.67 32.59 -2.75
C LEU A 370 7.34 33.29 -2.43
N LYS A 371 6.81 33.09 -1.22
CA LYS A 371 5.54 33.70 -0.80
C LYS A 371 5.54 35.23 -0.81
N LYS A 372 6.69 35.88 -0.60
CA LYS A 372 6.83 37.35 -0.71
C LYS A 372 6.47 37.86 -2.11
N HIS A 373 6.59 37.04 -3.15
CA HIS A 373 6.34 37.42 -4.55
C HIS A 373 4.94 37.06 -5.07
N LEU A 374 4.02 36.62 -4.20
CA LEU A 374 2.62 36.40 -4.58
C LEU A 374 1.86 37.72 -4.76
N ALA A 375 0.97 37.74 -5.75
CA ALA A 375 -0.03 38.78 -5.92
C ALA A 375 -1.08 38.71 -4.80
N PRO A 376 -1.84 39.79 -4.54
CA PRO A 376 -3.01 39.71 -3.68
C PRO A 376 -3.96 38.60 -4.15
N HIS A 377 -4.39 37.73 -3.22
CA HIS A 377 -5.19 36.52 -3.51
C HIS A 377 -4.50 35.45 -4.36
N GLY A 378 -3.18 35.52 -4.56
CA GLY A 378 -2.43 34.48 -5.22
C GLY A 378 -2.31 33.21 -4.37
N SER A 379 -2.10 32.06 -5.01
CA SER A 379 -1.92 30.77 -4.35
C SER A 379 -0.48 30.27 -4.42
N TYR A 380 0.05 29.80 -3.28
CA TYR A 380 1.27 29.00 -3.23
C TYR A 380 0.92 27.53 -3.07
N VAL A 381 1.48 26.68 -3.92
CA VAL A 381 1.25 25.23 -3.90
C VAL A 381 2.58 24.50 -3.91
N SER A 382 2.81 23.67 -2.89
CA SER A 382 3.96 22.76 -2.84
C SER A 382 3.52 21.37 -3.27
N THR A 383 4.23 20.77 -4.24
CA THR A 383 4.04 19.36 -4.62
C THR A 383 5.09 18.44 -4.02
N ALA A 384 6.07 19.00 -3.28
CA ALA A 384 7.04 18.20 -2.56
C ALA A 384 6.33 17.36 -1.47
N PRO A 385 6.78 16.12 -1.20
CA PRO A 385 6.12 15.26 -0.21
C PRO A 385 6.06 15.93 1.17
N GLU A 386 4.85 16.07 1.72
CA GLU A 386 4.56 16.70 3.01
C GLU A 386 5.18 15.92 4.17
N HIS A 387 5.63 16.61 5.23
CA HIS A 387 6.06 15.93 6.45
C HIS A 387 4.87 15.24 7.15
N LEU A 388 4.92 13.92 7.29
CA LEU A 388 3.87 13.13 7.91
C LEU A 388 4.15 12.98 9.41
N ILE A 389 3.39 13.71 10.22
CA ILE A 389 3.48 13.64 11.70
C ILE A 389 3.33 12.19 12.19
N SER A 390 2.52 11.37 11.52
CA SER A 390 2.31 9.96 11.86
C SER A 390 3.59 9.13 11.91
N ASP A 391 4.60 9.46 11.10
CA ASP A 391 5.85 8.71 11.05
C ASP A 391 6.82 9.12 12.16
N SER A 392 6.62 10.29 12.75
CA SER A 392 7.35 10.78 13.94
C SER A 392 6.73 10.35 15.27
N LEU A 393 5.53 9.74 15.25
CA LEU A 393 4.87 9.29 16.47
C LEU A 393 5.58 8.04 17.01
N GLY A 394 5.98 8.09 18.29
CA GLY A 394 6.48 6.91 19.02
C GLY A 394 5.41 5.82 19.13
N TYR A 395 5.79 4.64 19.64
CA TYR A 395 4.92 3.46 19.64
C TYR A 395 3.54 3.69 20.29
N ILE A 396 3.50 4.36 21.45
CA ILE A 396 2.27 4.59 22.21
C ILE A 396 1.34 5.56 21.45
N SER A 397 1.86 6.73 21.04
CA SER A 397 1.06 7.72 20.32
C SER A 397 0.68 7.26 18.91
N GLY A 398 1.54 6.50 18.24
CA GLY A 398 1.26 5.86 16.96
C GLY A 398 0.14 4.83 17.05
N SER A 399 0.09 4.05 18.14
CA SER A 399 -0.99 3.08 18.39
C SER A 399 -2.34 3.76 18.62
N LEU A 400 -2.38 4.85 19.39
CA LEU A 400 -3.58 5.66 19.57
C LEU A 400 -4.04 6.27 18.24
N PHE A 401 -3.11 6.86 17.49
CA PHE A 401 -3.38 7.43 16.16
C PHE A 401 -3.96 6.38 15.20
N SER A 402 -3.35 5.19 15.15
CA SER A 402 -3.83 4.03 14.38
C SER A 402 -5.26 3.64 14.79
N GLY A 403 -5.54 3.58 16.09
CA GLY A 403 -6.89 3.33 16.62
C GLY A 403 -7.92 4.37 16.15
N CYS A 404 -7.60 5.65 16.24
CA CYS A 404 -8.47 6.73 15.78
C CYS A 404 -8.77 6.64 14.28
N ILE A 405 -7.76 6.34 13.45
CA ILE A 405 -7.97 6.18 12.01
C ILE A 405 -8.82 4.96 11.70
N ARG A 406 -8.63 3.82 12.40
CA ARG A 406 -9.49 2.64 12.22
C ARG A 406 -10.94 2.93 12.54
N VAL A 407 -11.21 3.65 13.64
CA VAL A 407 -12.57 4.09 13.99
C VAL A 407 -13.13 4.99 12.89
N LYS A 408 -12.36 5.95 12.38
CA LYS A 408 -12.78 6.81 11.27
C LYS A 408 -13.11 6.02 10.00
N LEU A 409 -12.25 5.07 9.61
CA LEU A 409 -12.47 4.22 8.44
C LEU A 409 -13.69 3.32 8.61
N LEU A 410 -13.91 2.78 9.82
CA LEU A 410 -15.10 2.00 10.14
C LEU A 410 -16.37 2.86 10.02
N LEU A 411 -16.35 4.09 10.55
CA LEU A 411 -17.48 5.02 10.40
C LEU A 411 -17.73 5.34 8.93
N GLN A 412 -16.69 5.65 8.16
CA GLN A 412 -16.82 5.90 6.71
C GLN A 412 -17.45 4.70 5.98
N TYR A 413 -16.99 3.49 6.28
CA TYR A 413 -17.57 2.26 5.73
C TYR A 413 -19.05 2.10 6.10
N VAL A 414 -19.40 2.28 7.38
CA VAL A 414 -20.80 2.19 7.87
C VAL A 414 -21.71 3.22 7.20
N PHE A 415 -21.20 4.42 6.89
CA PHE A 415 -21.94 5.49 6.22
C PHE A 415 -21.80 5.49 4.69
N GLY A 416 -21.24 4.43 4.09
CA GLY A 416 -21.12 4.29 2.64
C GLY A 416 -20.12 5.24 1.95
N ALA A 417 -19.21 5.85 2.72
CA ALA A 417 -18.15 6.70 2.17
C ALA A 417 -16.95 5.84 1.73
N SER A 418 -16.51 6.05 0.48
CA SER A 418 -15.37 5.32 -0.10
C SER A 418 -14.05 5.63 0.63
N THR A 419 -13.37 4.59 1.12
CA THR A 419 -12.06 4.66 1.81
C THR A 419 -10.88 4.93 0.86
N CYS A 420 -11.13 4.98 -0.45
CA CYS A 420 -10.11 5.17 -1.49
C CYS A 420 -9.49 6.57 -1.51
N HIS A 421 -10.13 7.56 -0.87
CA HIS A 421 -9.86 9.00 -1.02
C HIS A 421 -9.03 9.61 0.10
N TRP A 422 -8.18 8.82 0.75
CA TRP A 422 -7.45 9.32 1.91
C TRP A 422 -6.13 9.99 1.49
N LYS A 423 -5.94 11.28 1.81
CA LYS A 423 -4.72 12.10 1.54
C LYS A 423 -4.19 11.96 0.10
N GLU A 424 -2.92 11.60 -0.10
CA GLU A 424 -2.31 11.37 -1.42
C GLU A 424 -3.13 10.43 -2.33
N GLY A 425 -3.93 9.52 -1.77
CA GLY A 425 -4.83 8.66 -2.52
C GLY A 425 -5.98 9.41 -3.19
N SER A 426 -6.39 10.58 -2.69
CA SER A 426 -7.36 11.45 -3.39
C SER A 426 -6.73 12.21 -4.56
N LYS A 427 -5.39 12.39 -4.54
CA LYS A 427 -4.65 13.03 -5.63
C LYS A 427 -4.49 12.08 -6.82
N ILE A 428 -4.54 10.77 -6.57
CA ILE A 428 -4.43 9.73 -7.58
C ILE A 428 -5.84 9.29 -7.98
N ASN A 429 -6.30 9.83 -9.11
CA ASN A 429 -7.65 9.64 -9.60
C ASN A 429 -7.63 9.22 -11.08
N THR A 430 -8.47 8.26 -11.45
CA THR A 430 -8.66 7.82 -12.84
C THR A 430 -9.07 8.95 -13.78
N VAL A 431 -9.85 9.91 -13.30
CA VAL A 431 -10.23 11.08 -14.12
C VAL A 431 -8.99 11.86 -14.57
N TYR A 432 -8.01 12.05 -13.69
CA TYR A 432 -6.77 12.74 -14.05
C TYR A 432 -5.96 11.92 -15.04
N LEU A 433 -5.86 10.60 -14.84
CA LEU A 433 -5.17 9.71 -15.76
C LEU A 433 -5.80 9.70 -17.16
N GLN A 434 -7.14 9.72 -17.25
CA GLN A 434 -7.87 9.81 -18.51
C GLN A 434 -7.59 11.14 -19.22
N SER A 435 -7.64 12.26 -18.50
CA SER A 435 -7.30 13.56 -19.10
C SER A 435 -5.85 13.63 -19.58
N LEU A 436 -4.90 13.07 -18.82
CA LEU A 436 -3.50 12.98 -19.25
C LEU A 436 -3.36 12.10 -20.51
N GLN A 437 -4.13 11.01 -20.59
CA GLN A 437 -4.15 10.16 -21.77
C GLN A 437 -4.65 10.93 -23.00
N GLU A 438 -5.79 11.60 -22.88
CA GLU A 438 -6.40 12.37 -23.97
C GLU A 438 -5.46 13.48 -24.49
N LEU A 439 -4.82 14.21 -23.58
CA LEU A 439 -3.86 15.25 -23.95
C LEU A 439 -2.61 14.69 -24.63
N ALA A 440 -2.12 13.53 -24.18
CA ALA A 440 -0.98 12.88 -24.80
C ALA A 440 -1.32 12.32 -26.20
N ASP A 441 -2.50 11.71 -26.36
CA ASP A 441 -2.98 11.23 -27.67
C ASP A 441 -3.23 12.40 -28.65
N ALA A 442 -3.56 13.59 -28.14
CA ALA A 442 -3.73 14.81 -28.92
C ALA A 442 -2.42 15.59 -29.20
N ASP A 443 -1.25 15.07 -28.78
CA ASP A 443 0.05 15.74 -28.87
C ASP A 443 0.10 17.12 -28.18
N GLN A 444 -0.74 17.31 -27.16
CA GLN A 444 -0.79 18.52 -26.33
C GLN A 444 0.02 18.37 -25.03
N LEU A 445 0.35 17.13 -24.66
CA LEU A 445 1.17 16.80 -23.51
C LEU A 445 2.24 15.79 -23.91
N GLN A 446 3.50 16.18 -23.78
CA GLN A 446 4.65 15.33 -24.08
C GLN A 446 5.34 14.86 -22.79
N PRO A 447 5.58 13.55 -22.63
CA PRO A 447 6.39 13.03 -21.53
C PRO A 447 7.86 13.43 -21.73
N ILE A 448 8.52 13.86 -20.66
CA ILE A 448 9.95 14.21 -20.67
C ILE A 448 10.70 13.13 -19.93
N LEU A 449 11.36 12.28 -20.70
CA LEU A 449 12.14 11.15 -20.24
C LEU A 449 13.63 11.49 -20.33
N ASP A 450 14.32 11.48 -19.19
CA ASP A 450 15.75 11.76 -19.15
C ASP A 450 16.54 10.48 -19.44
N ARG A 451 16.30 9.44 -18.63
CA ARG A 451 17.04 8.18 -18.68
C ARG A 451 16.16 6.98 -18.41
N VAL A 452 16.51 5.89 -19.10
CA VAL A 452 15.93 4.56 -18.90
C VAL A 452 17.02 3.63 -18.41
N TYR A 453 16.74 2.91 -17.33
CA TYR A 453 17.64 1.95 -16.71
C TYR A 453 17.02 0.56 -16.71
N ALA A 454 17.87 -0.47 -16.73
CA ALA A 454 17.46 -1.83 -16.43
C ALA A 454 17.33 -2.00 -14.90
N PRO A 455 16.56 -3.00 -14.42
CA PRO A 455 16.29 -3.14 -12.98
C PRO A 455 17.55 -3.41 -12.15
N HIS A 456 18.56 -4.07 -12.74
CA HIS A 456 19.86 -4.32 -12.08
C HIS A 456 20.74 -3.07 -11.95
N CYS A 457 20.39 -1.94 -12.59
CA CYS A 457 21.10 -0.67 -12.49
C CYS A 457 20.43 0.32 -11.52
N ILE A 458 19.67 -0.18 -10.54
CA ILE A 458 18.87 0.67 -9.65
C ILE A 458 19.71 1.72 -8.89
N ASP A 459 20.93 1.41 -8.49
CA ASP A 459 21.80 2.36 -7.78
C ASP A 459 22.11 3.59 -8.64
N GLN A 460 22.37 3.37 -9.94
CA GLN A 460 22.62 4.45 -10.90
C GLN A 460 21.35 5.25 -11.16
N ALA A 461 20.20 4.60 -11.20
CA ALA A 461 18.91 5.25 -11.40
C ALA A 461 18.52 6.12 -10.20
N LEU A 462 18.76 5.66 -8.97
CA LEU A 462 18.56 6.44 -7.74
C LEU A 462 19.52 7.63 -7.68
N ALA A 463 20.80 7.43 -8.01
CA ALA A 463 21.77 8.52 -8.09
C ALA A 463 21.36 9.57 -9.11
N HIS A 464 20.80 9.15 -10.24
CA HIS A 464 20.30 10.04 -11.28
C HIS A 464 19.10 10.88 -10.82
N VAL A 465 18.13 10.31 -10.10
CA VAL A 465 16.99 11.06 -9.54
C VAL A 465 17.45 12.13 -8.53
N MET A 466 18.52 11.86 -7.79
CA MET A 466 19.12 12.83 -6.87
C MET A 466 20.03 13.85 -7.59
N ASP A 467 20.40 13.61 -8.84
CA ASP A 467 21.16 14.56 -9.62
C ASP A 467 20.27 15.76 -9.95
N SER A 468 20.62 16.86 -9.33
CA SER A 468 19.99 18.15 -9.56
C SER A 468 20.07 18.67 -11.03
N ASN A 469 20.87 18.04 -11.90
CA ASN A 469 20.89 18.30 -13.35
C ASN A 469 19.90 17.43 -14.14
N ALA A 470 19.23 16.46 -13.52
CA ALA A 470 18.22 15.64 -14.18
C ALA A 470 17.04 16.49 -14.69
N ILE A 471 16.52 16.14 -15.86
CA ILE A 471 15.45 16.86 -16.56
C ILE A 471 14.32 15.89 -16.90
N GLY A 472 13.22 15.97 -16.17
CA GLY A 472 12.09 15.07 -16.33
C GLY A 472 12.30 13.75 -15.57
N SER A 473 11.78 12.67 -16.12
CA SER A 473 11.58 11.41 -15.40
C SER A 473 12.71 10.41 -15.63
N THR A 474 12.98 9.62 -14.59
CA THR A 474 13.86 8.44 -14.65
C THR A 474 13.00 7.18 -14.62
N VAL A 475 13.23 6.24 -15.54
CA VAL A 475 12.38 5.06 -15.71
C VAL A 475 13.18 3.77 -15.61
N ILE A 476 12.62 2.78 -14.94
CA ILE A 476 13.07 1.39 -14.96
C ILE A 476 12.26 0.63 -16.01
N LYS A 477 12.95 -0.05 -16.93
CA LYS A 477 12.33 -0.91 -17.94
C LYS A 477 12.44 -2.37 -17.52
N PHE A 478 11.30 -3.06 -17.45
CA PHE A 478 11.23 -4.51 -17.26
C PHE A 478 11.21 -5.21 -18.62
N GLN A 479 11.79 -6.40 -18.71
CA GLN A 479 11.93 -7.15 -19.96
C GLN A 479 10.62 -7.85 -20.37
#